data_AF-A0A973MT31-F1
#
_entry.id   AF-A0A973MT31-F1
#
_cell.length_a   1.000
_cell.length_b   1.000
_cell.length_c   1.000
_cell.angle_alpha   90.00
_cell.angle_beta   90.00
_cell.angle_gamma   90.00
#
_symmetry.space_group_name_H-M   'P 1'
#
loop_
_entity.id
_entity.type
_entity.pdbx_description
1 polymer ?
#
loop_
_entity_poly.entity_id
_entity_poly.type
_entity_poly.pdbx_seq_one_letter_code
_entity_poly.pdbx_strand_id
1 'polypeptide(L)' 'MASTHDAGHHAGHQVLVASNRGPVSYEVQEDGSLAARRGGGGLVSGLSAIGPDADALWVCSALSDGDREAVRR' A
#
# COMPACT_ATOMS: atom_id res chain seq x y z
N MET A 1 30.44 22.60 -7.71
CA MET A 1 29.43 23.06 -6.75
C MET A 1 28.50 21.91 -6.44
N ALA A 2 28.76 21.20 -5.34
CA ALA A 2 27.83 20.19 -4.83
C ALA A 2 26.68 20.95 -4.16
N SER A 3 25.49 20.88 -4.75
CA SER A 3 24.29 21.38 -4.09
C SER A 3 23.77 20.28 -3.16
N THR A 4 24.23 20.33 -1.91
CA THR A 4 23.65 19.61 -0.80
C THR A 4 22.24 20.14 -0.59
N HIS A 5 21.24 19.44 -1.12
CA HIS A 5 19.87 19.62 -0.63
C HIS A 5 19.76 18.86 0.68
N ASP A 6 20.14 19.52 1.77
CA ASP A 6 19.56 19.22 3.08
C ASP A 6 18.18 19.89 3.12
N ALA A 7 17.21 19.26 2.44
CA ALA A 7 15.80 19.57 2.61
C ALA A 7 15.33 18.63 3.72
N GLY A 8 15.21 19.17 4.93
CA GLY A 8 14.92 18.42 6.15
C GLY A 8 13.86 17.35 5.93
N HIS A 9 14.11 16.16 6.49
CA HIS A 9 13.21 15.00 6.50
C HIS A 9 11.73 15.42 6.44
N HIS A 10 11.15 15.43 5.25
CA HIS A 10 9.71 15.30 5.14
C HIS A 10 9.44 13.92 5.73
N ALA A 11 8.87 13.86 6.92
CA ALA A 11 8.60 12.61 7.64
C ALA A 11 7.51 11.76 6.96
N GLY A 12 7.30 11.91 5.66
CA GLY A 12 6.24 11.29 4.88
C GLY A 12 6.71 10.85 3.51
N HIS A 13 6.04 9.81 3.02
CA HIS A 13 6.25 9.16 1.73
C HIS A 13 6.32 10.17 0.56
N GLN A 14 7.32 10.01 -0.31
CA GLN A 14 7.49 10.89 -1.48
C GLN A 14 6.43 10.63 -2.56
N VAL A 15 5.89 9.40 -2.61
CA VAL A 15 4.87 8.98 -3.56
C VAL A 15 3.66 8.42 -2.80
N LEU A 16 2.48 8.97 -3.05
CA LEU A 16 1.22 8.45 -2.50
C LEU A 16 0.24 8.10 -3.62
N VAL A 17 -0.38 6.94 -3.50
CA VAL A 17 -1.53 6.54 -4.32
C VAL A 17 -2.74 6.40 -3.42
N ALA A 18 -3.85 7.01 -3.82
CA ALA A 18 -5.14 6.86 -3.15
C ALA A 18 -6.16 6.33 -4.14
N SER A 19 -6.75 5.17 -3.84
CA SER A 19 -7.83 4.58 -4.62
C SER A 19 -8.74 3.74 -3.74
N ASN A 20 -10.01 3.60 -4.14
CA ASN A 20 -10.97 2.85 -3.32
C ASN A 20 -10.55 1.39 -3.06
N ARG A 21 -9.95 0.73 -4.06
CA ARG A 21 -9.41 -0.64 -3.95
C ARG A 21 -7.88 -0.58 -3.95
N GLY A 22 -7.25 -1.30 -3.01
CA GLY A 22 -5.80 -1.48 -2.92
C GLY A 22 -5.28 -2.74 -3.64
N PRO A 23 -4.00 -3.08 -3.43
CA PRO A 23 -3.33 -4.21 -4.10
C PRO A 23 -3.62 -5.56 -3.43
N VAL A 24 -4.26 -5.58 -2.26
CA VAL A 24 -4.56 -6.78 -1.48
C VAL A 24 -6.01 -6.73 -1.00
N SER A 25 -6.69 -7.88 -0.98
CA SER A 25 -7.94 -8.09 -0.25
C SER A 25 -7.77 -9.26 0.71
N TYR A 26 -8.49 -9.23 1.83
CA TYR A 26 -8.46 -10.28 2.84
C TYR A 26 -9.79 -11.03 2.93
N GLU A 27 -9.69 -12.33 3.21
CA GLU A 27 -10.79 -13.22 3.55
C GLU A 27 -10.49 -13.91 4.88
N VAL A 28 -11.49 -13.98 5.76
CA VAL A 28 -11.40 -14.76 7.01
C VAL A 28 -11.70 -16.21 6.67
N GLN A 29 -10.80 -17.11 7.02
CA GLN A 29 -10.94 -18.55 6.81
C GLN A 29 -11.75 -19.21 7.93
N GLU A 30 -12.16 -20.46 7.73
CA GLU A 30 -12.96 -21.23 8.72
C GLU A 30 -12.26 -21.35 10.09
N ASP A 31 -10.93 -21.37 10.11
CA ASP A 31 -10.11 -21.42 11.32
C ASP A 31 -9.86 -20.03 11.96
N GLY A 32 -10.45 -18.97 11.40
CA GLY A 32 -10.28 -17.58 11.85
C GLY A 32 -8.97 -16.91 11.38
N SER A 33 -8.13 -17.60 10.59
CA SER A 33 -6.95 -17.01 9.95
C SER A 33 -7.35 -16.05 8.82
N LEU A 34 -6.43 -15.17 8.43
CA LEU A 34 -6.63 -14.24 7.31
C LEU A 34 -5.88 -14.74 6.08
N ALA A 35 -6.59 -14.99 4.99
CA ALA A 35 -6.00 -15.24 3.70
C ALA A 35 -5.88 -13.95 2.90
N ALA A 36 -4.65 -13.56 2.59
CA ALA A 36 -4.38 -12.43 1.72
C ALA A 36 -4.46 -12.86 0.24
N ARG A 37 -5.18 -12.09 -0.56
CA ARG A 37 -5.25 -12.26 -2.01
C ARG A 37 -4.74 -11.02 -2.70
N ARG A 38 -3.68 -11.17 -3.50
CA ARG A 38 -3.09 -10.07 -4.27
C ARG A 38 -3.94 -9.76 -5.51
N GLY A 39 -4.29 -8.49 -5.68
CA GLY A 39 -4.86 -7.93 -6.89
C GLY A 39 -3.77 -7.58 -7.92
N GLY A 40 -4.12 -7.65 -9.20
CA GLY A 40 -3.32 -7.06 -10.29
C GLY A 40 -3.82 -5.68 -10.68
N GLY A 41 -3.34 -5.18 -11.83
CA GLY A 41 -3.84 -3.97 -12.48
C GLY A 41 -2.78 -2.90 -12.73
N GLY A 42 -3.19 -1.80 -13.37
CA GLY A 42 -2.28 -0.74 -13.81
C GLY A 42 -1.51 -0.07 -12.68
N LEU A 43 -2.15 0.20 -11.54
CA LEU A 43 -1.49 0.82 -10.37
C LEU A 43 -0.43 -0.10 -9.75
N VAL A 44 -0.71 -1.40 -9.66
CA VAL A 44 0.24 -2.39 -9.16
C VAL A 44 1.48 -2.45 -10.06
N SER A 45 1.27 -2.44 -11.38
CA SER A 45 2.36 -2.41 -12.36
C SER A 45 3.16 -1.11 -12.28
N GLY A 46 2.49 0.04 -12.27
CA GLY A 46 3.12 1.36 -12.23
C GLY A 46 3.95 1.58 -10.97
N LEU A 47 3.42 1.22 -9.79
CA LEU A 47 4.16 1.30 -8.53
C LEU A 47 5.34 0.32 -8.45
N SER A 48 5.31 -0.78 -9.21
CA SER A 48 6.45 -1.70 -9.26
C SER A 48 7.63 -1.13 -10.08
N ALA A 49 7.37 -0.16 -10.96
CA ALA A 49 8.39 0.43 -11.84
C ALA A 49 9.23 1.55 -11.17
N ILE A 50 8.72 2.17 -10.11
CA ILE A 50 9.42 3.26 -9.40
C ILE A 50 10.47 2.77 -8.40
N GLY A 51 10.54 1.45 -8.19
CA GLY A 51 11.54 0.81 -7.33
C GLY A 51 11.20 0.87 -5.83
N PRO A 52 11.83 0.00 -5.01
CA PRO A 52 11.55 -0.08 -3.58
C PRO A 52 12.02 1.16 -2.79
N ASP A 53 12.99 1.90 -3.31
CA ASP A 53 13.56 3.10 -2.66
C ASP A 53 12.65 4.33 -2.77
N ALA A 54 11.59 4.27 -3.56
CA ALA A 54 10.67 5.40 -3.77
C ALA A 54 9.79 5.72 -2.55
N ASP A 55 9.87 4.91 -1.48
CA ASP A 55 9.10 5.04 -0.24
C ASP A 55 7.62 5.34 -0.52
N ALA A 56 7.01 4.51 -1.39
CA ALA A 56 5.66 4.73 -1.88
C ALA A 56 4.60 4.14 -0.93
N LEU A 57 3.56 4.92 -0.63
CA LEU A 57 2.41 4.48 0.16
C LEU A 57 1.14 4.41 -0.68
N TRP A 58 0.38 3.32 -0.53
CA TRP A 58 -0.94 3.19 -1.11
C TRP A 58 -2.01 3.17 -0.01
N VAL A 59 -2.84 4.22 0.03
CA VAL A 59 -4.00 4.32 0.91
C VAL A 59 -5.25 3.82 0.18
N CYS A 60 -5.99 2.91 0.81
CA CYS A 60 -7.23 2.37 0.27
C CYS A 60 -8.27 2.07 1.36
N SER A 61 -9.51 1.85 0.94
CA SER A 61 -10.62 1.49 1.83
C SER A 61 -10.56 0.02 2.22
N ALA A 62 -11.01 -0.33 3.43
CA ALA A 62 -11.38 -1.70 3.77
C ALA A 62 -12.75 -2.01 3.15
N LEU A 63 -12.78 -2.85 2.10
CA LEU A 63 -13.97 -3.06 1.26
C LEU A 63 -14.79 -4.28 1.69
N SER A 64 -14.15 -5.30 2.26
CA SER A 64 -14.81 -6.51 2.79
C SER A 64 -14.76 -6.57 4.31
N ASP A 65 -15.53 -7.48 4.91
CA ASP A 65 -15.40 -7.79 6.33
C ASP A 65 -14.03 -8.37 6.68
N GLY A 66 -13.43 -9.13 5.76
CA GLY A 66 -12.06 -9.62 5.90
C GLY A 66 -11.03 -8.48 5.89
N ASP A 67 -11.19 -7.46 5.04
CA ASP A 67 -10.33 -6.28 5.05
C ASP A 67 -10.46 -5.51 6.37
N ARG A 68 -11.69 -5.38 6.88
CA ARG A 68 -11.94 -4.71 8.17
C ARG A 68 -11.34 -5.49 9.33
N GLU A 69 -11.42 -6.82 9.29
CA GLU A 69 -10.81 -7.67 10.30
C GLU A 69 -9.28 -7.59 10.27
N ALA A 70 -8.67 -7.57 9.08
CA ALA A 70 -7.23 -7.38 8.93
C ALA A 70 -6.72 -6.05 9.52
N VAL A 71 -7.52 -4.99 9.48
CA VAL A 71 -7.19 -3.68 10.08
C VAL A 71 -7.35 -3.66 11.61
N ARG A 72 -8.25 -4.49 12.17
CA ARG A 72 -8.51 -4.52 13.61
C ARG A 72 -7.44 -5.28 14.41
N ARG A 73 -6.70 -6.18 13.77
CA ARG A 73 -5.61 -6.97 14.37
C ARG A 73 -4.32 -6.18 14.37
#